data_AF-A0A929V718-F1
#
_entry.id   AF-A0A929V718-F1
#
_cell.length_a   1.000
_cell.length_b   1.000
_cell.length_c   1.000
_cell.angle_alpha   90.00
_cell.angle_beta   90.00
_cell.angle_gamma   90.00
#
_symmetry.space_group_name_H-M   'P 1'
#
loop_
_entity.id
_entity.type
_entity.pdbx_description
1 polymer ?
#
loop_
_entity_poly.entity_id
_entity_poly.type
_entity_poly.pdbx_seq_one_letter_code
_entity_poly.pdbx_strand_id
1 'polypeptide(L)'
;MDGLIVAIVVAALIIGALLMIFIQLTSRGRGQIDKEMYQRVWRQILRNVETRKSESMQMAIMKADKLLDKAMRDCGVAGETMGERMKSRKGYWSDENGLWAAHKLRNQIAHETNVTVTAQSFRRAMASFEQALKDLGAL
;
A
#
# COMPACT_ATOMS: atom_id res chain seq x y z
N MET A 1 38.79 -27.06 -32.19
CA MET A 1 38.46 -25.98 -31.23
C MET A 1 37.06 -25.43 -31.49
N ASP A 2 36.55 -25.57 -32.71
CA ASP A 2 35.27 -25.00 -33.16
C ASP A 2 34.04 -25.66 -32.49
N GLY A 3 34.06 -26.98 -32.30
CA GLY A 3 32.94 -27.69 -31.63
C GLY A 3 32.74 -27.30 -30.15
N LEU A 4 33.83 -26.96 -29.45
CA LEU A 4 33.76 -26.50 -28.05
C LEU A 4 33.14 -25.10 -27.98
N ILE A 5 33.55 -24.20 -28.88
CA ILE A 5 33.02 -22.84 -28.95
C ILE A 5 31.52 -22.87 -29.27
N VAL A 6 31.10 -23.69 -30.24
CA VAL A 6 29.68 -23.87 -30.58
C VAL A 6 28.86 -24.39 -29.40
N ALA A 7 29.36 -25.39 -28.66
CA ALA A 7 28.67 -25.93 -27.50
C ALA A 7 28.48 -24.90 -26.37
N ILE A 8 29.49 -24.06 -26.11
CA ILE A 8 29.42 -23.00 -25.10
C ILE A 8 28.39 -21.94 -25.49
N VAL A 9 28.35 -21.53 -26.76
CA VAL A 9 27.37 -20.55 -27.26
C VAL A 9 25.94 -21.08 -27.12
N VAL A 10 25.71 -22.34 -27.49
CA VAL A 10 24.39 -22.98 -27.35
C VAL A 10 23.96 -23.06 -25.88
N ALA A 11 24.85 -23.47 -24.99
CA ALA A 11 24.57 -23.53 -23.56
C ALA A 11 24.23 -22.15 -22.98
N ALA A 12 24.97 -21.10 -23.37
CA ALA A 12 24.70 -19.73 -22.92
C ALA A 12 23.33 -19.22 -23.38
N LEU A 13 22.92 -19.52 -24.61
CA LEU A 13 21.60 -19.16 -25.13
C LEU A 13 20.47 -19.88 -24.39
N ILE A 14 20.64 -21.17 -24.08
CA ILE A 14 19.67 -21.94 -23.30
C ILE A 14 19.54 -21.35 -21.89
N ILE A 15 20.66 -21.08 -21.21
CA ILE A 15 20.66 -20.47 -19.87
C ILE A 15 19.99 -19.10 -19.91
N GLY A 16 20.30 -18.26 -20.92
CA GLY A 16 19.67 -16.96 -21.10
C GLY A 16 18.16 -17.05 -21.32
N ALA A 17 17.70 -18.00 -22.13
CA ALA A 17 16.28 -18.25 -22.35
C ALA A 17 15.58 -18.74 -21.08
N LEU A 18 16.19 -19.67 -20.34
CA LEU A 18 15.67 -20.15 -19.06
C LEU A 18 15.61 -19.04 -18.01
N LEU A 19 16.63 -18.17 -17.93
CA LEU A 19 16.63 -16.99 -17.07
C LEU A 19 15.52 -16.00 -17.46
N MET A 20 15.32 -15.73 -18.75
CA MET A 20 14.23 -14.86 -19.21
C MET A 20 12.85 -15.43 -18.86
N ILE A 21 12.63 -16.73 -19.07
CA ILE A 21 11.38 -17.41 -18.70
C ILE A 21 11.19 -17.35 -17.18
N PHE A 22 12.25 -17.61 -16.40
CA PHE A 22 12.21 -17.53 -14.94
C PHE A 22 11.86 -16.11 -14.45
N ILE A 23 12.45 -15.07 -15.05
CA ILE A 23 12.11 -13.68 -14.75
C ILE A 23 10.64 -13.40 -15.10
N GLN A 24 10.15 -13.86 -16.26
CA GLN A 24 8.75 -13.64 -16.66
C GLN A 24 7.74 -14.39 -15.78
N LEU A 25 8.09 -15.59 -15.29
CA LEU A 25 7.27 -16.37 -14.37
C LEU A 25 7.23 -15.73 -12.98
N THR A 26 8.33 -15.13 -12.53
CA THR A 26 8.43 -14.47 -11.21
C THR A 26 7.92 -13.02 -11.24
N SER A 27 8.02 -12.31 -12.36
CA SER A 27 7.57 -10.92 -12.51
C SER A 27 6.06 -10.77 -12.74
N ARG A 28 5.37 -11.87 -13.11
CA ARG A 28 3.91 -11.93 -13.34
C ARG A 28 3.06 -11.59 -12.09
N GLY A 29 3.67 -11.45 -10.92
CA GLY A 29 3.02 -11.10 -9.66
C GLY A 29 2.79 -9.60 -9.41
N ARG A 30 3.21 -8.69 -10.31
CA ARG A 30 2.79 -7.28 -10.23
C ARG A 30 1.39 -7.13 -10.81
N GLY A 31 0.40 -7.67 -10.11
CA GLY A 31 -1.01 -7.44 -10.40
C GLY A 31 -1.27 -5.95 -10.40
N GLN A 32 -1.80 -5.43 -11.51
CA GLN A 32 -2.26 -4.06 -11.58
C GLN A 32 -3.30 -3.87 -10.47
N ILE A 33 -3.10 -2.86 -9.62
CA ILE A 33 -4.00 -2.60 -8.50
C ILE A 33 -5.44 -2.41 -9.01
N ASP A 34 -6.41 -3.09 -8.39
CA ASP A 34 -7.82 -2.98 -8.75
C ASP A 34 -8.38 -1.63 -8.27
N LYS A 35 -8.13 -0.60 -9.08
CA LYS A 35 -8.48 0.80 -8.80
C LYS A 35 -9.99 0.96 -8.58
N GLU A 36 -10.83 0.21 -9.28
CA GLU A 36 -12.29 0.30 -9.12
C GLU A 36 -12.73 -0.20 -7.73
N MET A 37 -12.13 -1.29 -7.24
CA MET A 37 -12.38 -1.79 -5.89
C MET A 37 -11.97 -0.76 -4.83
N TYR A 38 -10.75 -0.23 -4.92
CA TYR A 38 -10.27 0.77 -3.96
C TYR A 38 -11.12 2.04 -3.95
N GLN A 39 -11.47 2.57 -5.12
CA GLN A 39 -12.36 3.73 -5.24
C GLN A 39 -13.77 3.47 -4.69
N ARG A 40 -14.30 2.25 -4.87
CA ARG A 40 -15.60 1.85 -4.32
C ARG A 40 -15.56 1.81 -2.79
N VAL A 41 -14.56 1.15 -2.22
CA VAL A 41 -14.38 1.02 -0.76
C VAL A 41 -14.10 2.36 -0.12
N TRP A 42 -13.23 3.19 -0.71
CA TRP A 42 -12.95 4.54 -0.23
C TRP A 42 -14.22 5.39 -0.16
N ARG A 43 -15.01 5.44 -1.25
CA ARG A 43 -16.29 6.16 -1.25
C ARG A 43 -17.26 5.62 -0.20
N GLN A 44 -17.26 4.31 0.06
CA GLN A 44 -18.10 3.72 1.11
C GLN A 44 -17.66 4.15 2.52
N ILE A 45 -16.36 4.23 2.79
CA ILE A 45 -15.83 4.76 4.05
C ILE A 45 -16.34 6.21 4.26
N LEU A 46 -16.21 7.05 3.23
CA LEU A 46 -16.65 8.44 3.30
C LEU A 46 -18.16 8.61 3.46
N ARG A 47 -18.99 7.81 2.77
CA ARG A 47 -20.45 7.89 2.89
C ARG A 47 -20.98 7.50 4.27
N ASN A 48 -20.28 6.60 4.94
CA ASN A 48 -20.75 6.04 6.22
C ASN A 48 -20.29 6.84 7.44
N VAL A 49 -19.54 7.94 7.24
CA VAL A 49 -19.02 8.73 8.36
C VAL A 49 -20.01 9.82 8.78
N GLU A 50 -20.31 9.87 10.06
CA GLU A 50 -21.05 10.96 10.69
C GLU A 50 -20.03 11.86 11.39
N THR A 51 -19.67 12.97 10.74
CA THR A 51 -18.57 13.87 11.19
C THR A 51 -18.85 14.60 12.52
N ARG A 52 -20.06 14.50 13.06
CA ARG A 52 -20.44 15.01 14.38
C ARG A 52 -20.21 14.01 15.51
N LYS A 53 -19.90 12.74 15.20
CA LYS A 53 -19.67 11.67 16.19
C LYS A 53 -18.22 11.20 16.16
N SER A 54 -17.55 11.27 17.31
CA SER A 54 -16.15 10.87 17.47
C SER A 54 -15.93 9.41 17.09
N GLU A 55 -16.80 8.49 17.52
CA GLU A 55 -16.65 7.06 17.25
C GLU A 55 -16.79 6.75 15.75
N SER A 56 -17.67 7.47 15.06
CA SER A 56 -17.84 7.33 13.61
C SER A 56 -16.57 7.76 12.86
N MET A 57 -15.97 8.89 13.26
CA MET A 57 -14.69 9.36 12.70
C MET A 57 -13.54 8.39 12.99
N GLN A 58 -13.46 7.84 14.21
CA GLN A 58 -12.47 6.85 14.60
C GLN A 58 -12.56 5.59 13.73
N MET A 59 -13.77 5.07 13.54
CA MET A 59 -14.02 3.91 12.70
C MET A 59 -13.61 4.15 11.24
N ALA A 60 -13.87 5.35 10.71
CA ALA A 60 -13.45 5.73 9.36
C ALA A 60 -11.92 5.78 9.23
N ILE A 61 -11.21 6.34 10.22
CA ILE A 61 -9.73 6.37 10.27
C ILE A 61 -9.16 4.94 10.28
N MET A 62 -9.70 4.04 11.12
CA MET A 62 -9.26 2.65 11.17
C MET A 62 -9.44 1.93 9.84
N LYS A 63 -10.58 2.16 9.16
CA LYS A 63 -10.88 1.56 7.85
C LYS A 63 -9.97 2.12 6.76
N ALA A 64 -9.67 3.43 6.77
CA ALA A 64 -8.77 4.06 5.83
C ALA A 64 -7.35 3.50 5.93
N ASP A 65 -6.82 3.38 7.15
CA ASP A 65 -5.50 2.79 7.39
C ASP A 65 -5.45 1.32 6.93
N LYS A 66 -6.48 0.53 7.25
CA LYS A 66 -6.58 -0.86 6.80
C LYS A 66 -6.67 -0.98 5.27
N LEU A 67 -7.36 -0.06 4.60
CA LEU A 67 -7.43 -0.03 3.14
C LEU A 67 -6.06 0.27 2.53
N LEU A 68 -5.30 1.21 3.10
CA LEU A 68 -3.95 1.51 2.65
C LEU A 68 -2.99 0.34 2.91
N ASP A 69 -3.09 -0.34 4.06
CA ASP A 69 -2.30 -1.54 4.34
C ASP A 69 -2.56 -2.63 3.28
N LYS A 70 -3.84 -2.81 2.90
CA LYS A 70 -4.22 -3.72 1.82
C LYS A 70 -3.59 -3.29 0.49
N ALA A 71 -3.66 -2.00 0.14
CA ALA A 71 -3.07 -1.48 -1.10
C ALA A 71 -1.57 -1.75 -1.18
N MET A 72 -0.84 -1.51 -0.09
CA MET A 72 0.58 -1.81 -0.02
C MET A 72 0.87 -3.30 -0.19
N ARG A 73 0.08 -4.19 0.42
CA ARG A 73 0.23 -5.65 0.23
C ARG A 73 -0.03 -6.06 -1.20
N ASP A 74 -1.10 -5.55 -1.82
CA ASP A 74 -1.43 -5.82 -3.22
C ASP A 74 -0.32 -5.31 -4.16
N CYS A 75 0.35 -4.21 -3.81
CA CYS A 75 1.53 -3.70 -4.51
C CYS A 75 2.84 -4.45 -4.19
N GLY A 76 2.81 -5.53 -3.40
CA GLY A 76 3.98 -6.31 -3.03
C GLY A 76 4.97 -5.60 -2.11
N VAL A 77 4.50 -4.63 -1.31
CA VAL A 77 5.35 -3.90 -0.35
C VAL A 77 5.70 -4.82 0.82
N ALA A 78 7.00 -5.00 1.07
CA ALA A 78 7.51 -5.84 2.14
C ALA A 78 7.32 -5.21 3.54
N GLY A 79 7.16 -6.07 4.54
CA GLY A 79 6.94 -5.73 5.95
C GLY A 79 5.78 -6.56 6.52
N GLU A 80 5.81 -6.87 7.81
CA GLU A 80 4.74 -7.62 8.51
C GLU A 80 3.63 -6.65 8.95
N THR A 81 4.05 -5.53 9.53
CA THR A 81 3.15 -4.51 10.05
C THR A 81 2.91 -3.36 9.06
N MET A 82 1.83 -2.61 9.26
CA MET A 82 1.55 -1.38 8.52
C MET A 82 2.73 -0.40 8.60
N GLY A 83 3.28 -0.20 9.80
CA GLY A 83 4.44 0.67 10.02
C GLY A 83 5.70 0.19 9.31
N GLU A 84 5.97 -1.11 9.25
CA GLU A 84 7.08 -1.67 8.47
C GLU A 84 6.91 -1.45 6.97
N ARG A 85 5.69 -1.66 6.43
CA ARG A 85 5.39 -1.39 5.02
C ARG A 85 5.51 0.11 4.68
N MET A 86 5.12 1.00 5.58
CA MET A 86 5.35 2.44 5.41
C MET A 86 6.85 2.77 5.38
N LYS A 87 7.64 2.17 6.27
CA LYS A 87 9.11 2.36 6.33
C LYS A 87 9.81 1.82 5.08
N SER A 88 9.39 0.66 4.55
CA SER A 88 10.00 0.08 3.34
C SER A 88 9.74 0.91 2.09
N ARG A 89 8.76 1.82 2.13
CA ARG A 89 8.44 2.83 1.11
C ARG A 89 8.86 4.26 1.50
N LYS A 90 9.86 4.43 2.38
CA LYS A 90 10.39 5.77 2.72
C LYS A 90 10.78 6.56 1.46
N GLY A 91 10.40 7.83 1.39
CA GLY A 91 10.63 8.69 0.22
C GLY A 91 9.73 8.45 -0.98
N TYR A 92 8.81 7.47 -0.92
CA TYR A 92 7.79 7.26 -1.95
C TYR A 92 6.59 8.20 -1.78
N TRP A 93 6.25 8.54 -0.54
CA TRP A 93 5.05 9.28 -0.18
C TRP A 93 5.21 10.77 -0.44
N SER A 94 4.22 11.38 -1.08
CA SER A 94 4.17 12.83 -1.28
C SER A 94 3.95 13.60 0.04
N ASP A 95 3.28 12.97 1.02
CA ASP A 95 3.06 13.48 2.38
C ASP A 95 3.45 12.43 3.43
N GLU A 96 4.76 12.16 3.57
CA GLU A 96 5.27 11.15 4.50
C GLU A 96 4.94 11.50 5.96
N ASN A 97 5.12 12.76 6.37
CA ASN A 97 4.87 13.20 7.73
C ASN A 97 3.39 13.12 8.11
N GLY A 98 2.49 13.55 7.22
CA GLY A 98 1.05 13.46 7.44
C GLY A 98 0.58 12.01 7.48
N LEU A 99 1.11 11.14 6.62
CA LEU A 99 0.78 9.72 6.66
C LEU A 99 1.21 9.07 7.99
N TRP A 100 2.43 9.34 8.48
CA TRP A 100 2.87 8.87 9.80
C TRP A 100 2.02 9.44 10.94
N ALA A 101 1.60 10.70 10.87
CA ALA A 101 0.71 11.30 11.85
C ALA A 101 -0.67 10.62 11.87
N ALA A 102 -1.23 10.32 10.69
CA ALA A 102 -2.50 9.62 10.54
C ALA A 102 -2.43 8.18 11.09
N HIS A 103 -1.36 7.45 10.78
CA HIS A 103 -1.13 6.10 11.31
C HIS A 103 -0.98 6.11 12.85
N LYS A 104 -0.25 7.08 13.41
CA LYS A 104 -0.14 7.24 14.88
C LYS A 104 -1.49 7.50 15.51
N LEU A 105 -2.31 8.39 14.94
CA LEU A 105 -3.67 8.63 15.43
C LEU A 105 -4.52 7.34 15.39
N ARG A 106 -4.42 6.55 14.32
CA ARG A 106 -5.06 5.23 14.25
C ARG A 106 -4.59 4.31 15.39
N ASN A 107 -3.29 4.29 15.70
CA ASN A 107 -2.77 3.44 16.77
C ASN A 107 -3.27 3.88 18.14
N GLN A 108 -3.37 5.20 18.40
CA GLN A 108 -3.98 5.70 19.62
C GLN A 108 -5.42 5.22 19.73
N ILE A 109 -6.22 5.35 18.67
CA ILE A 109 -7.61 4.85 18.63
C ILE A 109 -7.71 3.36 18.96
N ALA A 110 -6.74 2.55 18.51
CA ALA A 110 -6.76 1.11 18.72
C ALA A 110 -6.32 0.66 20.12
N HIS A 111 -5.53 1.47 20.82
CA HIS A 111 -4.89 1.09 22.09
C HIS A 111 -5.38 1.88 23.31
N GLU A 112 -5.89 3.09 23.11
CA GLU A 112 -6.40 3.95 24.18
C GLU A 112 -7.93 3.90 24.24
N THR A 113 -8.49 3.96 25.44
CA THR A 113 -9.94 3.79 25.66
C THR A 113 -10.77 5.06 25.46
N ASN A 114 -10.17 6.25 25.59
CA ASN A 114 -10.88 7.53 25.63
C ASN A 114 -10.36 8.53 24.58
N VAL A 115 -10.07 8.06 23.37
CA VAL A 115 -9.64 8.95 22.29
C VAL A 115 -10.82 9.78 21.80
N THR A 116 -10.64 11.10 21.72
CA THR A 116 -11.60 11.99 21.06
C THR A 116 -11.00 12.50 19.75
N VAL A 117 -11.66 12.20 18.64
CA VAL A 117 -11.26 12.68 17.32
C VAL A 117 -12.04 13.95 17.00
N THR A 118 -11.31 15.04 16.73
CA THR A 118 -11.91 16.29 16.27
C THR A 118 -12.14 16.24 14.76
N ALA A 119 -13.08 17.03 14.26
CA ALA A 119 -13.31 17.14 12.82
C ALA A 119 -12.04 17.60 12.05
N GLN A 120 -11.17 18.39 12.69
CA GLN A 120 -9.91 18.83 12.09
C GLN A 120 -8.89 17.70 11.99
N SER A 121 -8.67 16.95 13.07
CA SER A 121 -7.73 15.80 13.05
C SER A 121 -8.23 14.70 12.13
N PHE A 122 -9.55 14.47 12.11
CA PHE A 122 -10.19 13.57 11.16
C PHE A 122 -9.91 13.96 9.71
N ARG A 123 -10.20 15.21 9.32
CA ARG A 123 -9.97 15.69 7.94
C ARG A 123 -8.51 15.55 7.52
N ARG A 124 -7.57 15.90 8.41
CA ARG A 124 -6.12 15.75 8.15
C ARG A 124 -5.73 14.29 7.93
N ALA A 125 -6.15 13.39 8.81
CA ALA A 125 -5.83 11.97 8.71
C ALA A 125 -6.42 11.34 7.43
N MET A 126 -7.68 11.64 7.12
CA MET A 126 -8.32 11.14 5.91
C MET A 126 -7.65 11.66 4.63
N ALA A 127 -7.25 12.93 4.59
CA ALA A 127 -6.52 13.50 3.47
C ALA A 127 -5.16 12.81 3.25
N SER A 128 -4.40 12.54 4.32
CA SER A 128 -3.13 11.83 4.21
C SER A 128 -3.29 10.38 3.75
N PHE A 129 -4.33 9.66 4.20
CA PHE A 129 -4.64 8.32 3.68
C PHE A 129 -5.08 8.35 2.21
N GLU A 130 -5.91 9.32 1.82
CA GLU A 130 -6.33 9.50 0.44
C GLU A 130 -5.14 9.75 -0.48
N GLN A 131 -4.24 10.65 -0.05
CA GLN A 131 -3.05 10.98 -0.81
C GLN A 131 -2.11 9.78 -0.94
N ALA A 132 -1.88 9.02 0.13
CA ALA A 132 -1.06 7.82 0.07
C ALA A 132 -1.66 6.73 -0.84
N LEU A 133 -3.00 6.58 -0.87
CA LEU A 133 -3.67 5.69 -1.81
C LEU A 133 -3.50 6.16 -3.27
N LYS A 134 -3.56 7.47 -3.53
CA LYS A 134 -3.26 8.06 -4.85
C LYS A 134 -1.80 7.83 -5.25
N ASP A 135 -0.87 8.00 -4.33
CA ASP A 135 0.56 7.76 -4.56
C ASP A 135 0.80 6.30 -4.99
N LEU A 136 0.06 5.32 -4.45
CA LEU A 136 0.10 3.91 -4.89
C LEU A 136 -0.65 3.64 -6.21
N GLY A 137 -1.35 4.62 -6.76
CA GLY A 137 -2.24 4.44 -7.92
C GLY A 137 -3.56 3.73 -7.60
N ALA A 138 -3.88 3.54 -6.33
CA ALA A 138 -5.10 2.87 -5.86
C ALA A 138 -6.35 3.75 -6.01
N LEU A 139 -6.19 5.08 -5.95
CA LEU A 139 -7.24 6.09 -6.16
C LEU A 139 -6.93 6.95 -7.37
#